data_AF-A0A2A3ZMB6-F1
#
_entry.id   AF-A0A2A3ZMB6-F1
#
_cell.length_a   1.000
_cell.length_b   1.000
_cell.length_c   1.000
_cell.angle_alpha   90.00
_cell.angle_beta   90.00
_cell.angle_gamma   90.00
#
_symmetry.space_group_name_H-M   'P 1'
#
loop_
_entity.id
_entity.type
_entity.pdbx_description
1 polymer ?
#
loop_
_entity_poly.entity_id
_entity_poly.type
_entity_poly.pdbx_seq_one_letter_code
_entity_poly.pdbx_strand_id
1 'polypeptide(L)'
;MSIQELVIVGSGPAGYTAAVYAARAGLSPVVLAGSVTAGGSLMTTTEVENFPGFIDGIQGPELMEAMRAQAERFGARIIFDDAIRLDLTGDVKTVETGLGETFHARAVILATGSAYRKLGLPEEDRLSGHGLSWCATCDGFFFRQQEIAVIGGGDSAMEEALFLTRFASKVTIVHRREEFRASKVMADRVMANEKIEVAWNSEVSEIIGQTQVEGLRLRDTVSGAERTLPVSGVFVAIGHDPRSELLTGQVVLNSDGYVQVTHPSTATNQDGVFAAGDLVDSRYRQAITAAGTGCSAAIDAQHFLSATTDISHTETLLEVPA
;
A
#
# COMPACT_ATOMS: atom_id res chain seq x y z
N MET A 1 -5.31 31.78 -13.15
CA MET A 1 -5.34 30.37 -12.71
C MET A 1 -3.95 29.82 -12.96
N SER A 2 -3.20 29.42 -11.93
CA SER A 2 -1.86 28.86 -12.11
C SER A 2 -1.97 27.37 -12.43
N ILE A 3 -1.40 26.95 -13.55
CA ILE A 3 -1.31 25.54 -13.93
C ILE A 3 0.00 25.00 -13.36
N GLN A 4 -0.08 23.91 -12.61
CA GLN A 4 1.07 23.16 -12.12
C GLN A 4 1.59 22.25 -13.23
N GLU A 5 2.90 22.02 -13.29
CA GLU A 5 3.45 20.99 -14.17
C GLU A 5 3.01 19.61 -13.71
N LEU A 6 3.07 19.35 -12.40
CA LEU A 6 2.77 18.05 -11.83
C LEU A 6 2.05 18.14 -10.46
N VAL A 7 0.96 17.39 -10.34
CA VAL A 7 0.30 17.09 -9.06
C VAL A 7 0.44 15.60 -8.75
N ILE A 8 0.80 15.28 -7.51
CA ILE A 8 0.94 13.91 -7.01
C ILE A 8 -0.15 13.70 -5.94
N VAL A 9 -1.00 12.71 -6.13
CA VAL A 9 -2.08 12.39 -5.19
C VAL A 9 -1.68 11.17 -4.38
N GLY A 10 -1.31 11.41 -3.11
CA GLY A 10 -0.83 10.40 -2.18
C GLY A 10 0.60 10.64 -1.69
N SER A 11 0.85 10.28 -0.43
CA SER A 11 2.08 10.57 0.32
C SER A 11 2.75 9.33 0.90
N GLY A 12 2.47 8.14 0.38
CA GLY A 12 3.25 6.95 0.70
C GLY A 12 4.65 6.98 0.07
N PRO A 13 5.42 5.88 0.19
CA PRO A 13 6.76 5.77 -0.42
C PRO A 13 6.79 6.08 -1.92
N ALA A 14 5.75 5.67 -2.66
CA ALA A 14 5.60 5.99 -4.08
C ALA A 14 5.46 7.51 -4.32
N GLY A 15 4.56 8.17 -3.58
CA GLY A 15 4.28 9.60 -3.73
C GLY A 15 5.49 10.46 -3.38
N TYR A 16 6.13 10.22 -2.24
CA TYR A 16 7.33 10.98 -1.87
C TYR A 16 8.53 10.70 -2.76
N THR A 17 8.73 9.46 -3.22
CA THR A 17 9.80 9.17 -4.17
C THR A 17 9.55 9.88 -5.50
N ALA A 18 8.30 9.85 -6.00
CA ALA A 18 7.93 10.60 -7.19
C ALA A 18 8.19 12.11 -7.03
N ALA A 19 7.85 12.67 -5.86
CA ALA A 19 8.08 14.07 -5.54
C ALA A 19 9.56 14.44 -5.53
N VAL A 20 10.42 13.60 -4.94
CA VAL A 20 11.88 13.82 -4.95
C VAL A 20 12.43 13.88 -6.37
N TYR A 21 12.05 12.92 -7.23
CA TYR A 21 12.55 12.88 -8.61
C TYR A 21 12.03 14.05 -9.44
N ALA A 22 10.73 14.35 -9.35
CA ALA A 22 10.12 15.46 -10.10
C ALA A 22 10.65 16.82 -9.63
N ALA A 23 10.84 17.03 -8.32
CA ALA A 23 11.39 18.27 -7.79
C ALA A 23 12.85 18.49 -8.25
N ARG A 24 13.67 17.44 -8.26
CA ARG A 24 15.03 17.48 -8.80
C ARG A 24 15.09 17.74 -10.31
N ALA A 25 14.04 17.40 -11.03
CA ALA A 25 13.88 17.71 -12.45
C ALA A 25 13.34 19.13 -12.71
N GLY A 26 13.14 19.95 -11.66
CA GLY A 26 12.65 21.32 -11.79
C GLY A 26 11.14 21.45 -11.99
N LEU A 27 10.37 20.37 -11.84
CA LEU A 27 8.91 20.36 -12.06
C LEU A 27 8.09 20.95 -10.91
N SER A 28 8.74 21.33 -9.79
CA SER A 28 8.10 21.94 -8.61
C SER A 28 6.78 21.25 -8.19
N PRO A 29 6.80 19.93 -7.94
CA PRO A 29 5.57 19.14 -7.80
C PRO A 29 4.77 19.53 -6.55
N VAL A 30 3.44 19.48 -6.67
CA VAL A 30 2.52 19.57 -5.54
C VAL A 30 2.11 18.17 -5.11
N VAL A 31 2.28 17.83 -3.83
CA VAL A 31 1.86 16.54 -3.26
C VAL A 31 0.64 16.76 -2.37
N LEU A 32 -0.47 16.10 -2.69
CA LEU A 32 -1.63 16.02 -1.80
C LEU A 32 -1.42 14.86 -0.85
N ALA A 33 -1.10 15.18 0.40
CA ALA A 33 -0.68 14.19 1.37
C ALA A 33 -1.83 13.49 2.10
N GLY A 34 -3.04 14.05 2.03
CA GLY A 34 -4.15 13.66 2.88
C GLY A 34 -4.08 14.36 4.24
N SER A 35 -5.25 14.66 4.80
CA SER A 35 -5.35 15.43 6.05
C SER A 35 -4.96 14.61 7.28
N VAL A 36 -5.35 13.33 7.29
CA VAL A 36 -5.12 12.39 8.41
C VAL A 36 -4.13 11.28 8.03
N THR A 37 -4.06 10.92 6.75
CA THR A 37 -3.34 9.73 6.28
C THR A 37 -1.97 10.03 5.66
N ALA A 38 -1.42 11.23 5.92
CA ALA A 38 -0.12 11.64 5.44
C ALA A 38 0.98 10.65 5.85
N GLY A 39 1.77 10.17 4.88
CA GLY A 39 2.77 9.11 5.07
C GLY A 39 2.26 7.69 4.75
N GLY A 40 0.94 7.51 4.59
CA GLY A 40 0.35 6.23 4.20
C GLY A 40 0.50 5.13 5.26
N SER A 41 0.42 3.87 4.83
CA SER A 41 0.33 2.70 5.71
C SER A 41 1.54 2.49 6.63
N LEU A 42 2.70 3.07 6.31
CA LEU A 42 3.87 2.99 7.18
C LEU A 42 3.73 3.85 8.44
N MET A 43 2.79 4.78 8.50
CA MET A 43 2.55 5.55 9.74
C MET A 43 1.99 4.70 10.89
N THR A 44 1.40 3.55 10.56
CA THR A 44 0.82 2.63 11.55
C THR A 44 1.70 1.40 11.80
N THR A 45 2.87 1.31 11.15
CA THR A 45 3.83 0.24 11.41
C THR A 45 4.83 0.68 12.49
N THR A 46 5.26 -0.25 13.32
CA THR A 46 6.29 -0.01 14.33
C THR A 46 7.66 0.01 13.64
N GLU A 47 8.24 -1.15 13.38
CA GLU A 47 9.60 -1.31 12.87
C GLU A 47 9.61 -1.79 11.41
N VAL A 48 10.52 -1.23 10.61
CA VAL A 48 10.75 -1.58 9.20
C VAL A 48 12.18 -2.07 9.05
N GLU A 49 12.36 -3.37 8.85
CA GLU A 49 13.68 -4.00 8.70
C GLU A 49 14.03 -4.32 7.23
N ASN A 50 13.07 -4.18 6.31
CA ASN A 50 13.20 -4.62 4.92
C ASN A 50 13.30 -3.47 3.91
N PHE A 51 13.42 -2.22 4.38
CA PHE A 51 13.73 -1.07 3.53
C PHE A 51 15.26 -0.86 3.49
N PRO A 52 15.92 -1.01 2.31
CA PRO A 52 17.37 -0.98 2.23
C PRO A 52 17.93 0.40 2.61
N GLY A 53 19.06 0.40 3.33
CA GLY A 53 19.73 1.60 3.82
C GLY A 53 19.68 1.79 5.34
N PHE A 54 18.84 1.02 6.03
CA PHE A 54 18.69 1.04 7.49
C PHE A 54 19.10 -0.31 8.08
N ILE A 55 20.38 -0.45 8.45
CA ILE A 55 20.98 -1.72 8.90
C ILE A 55 20.33 -2.21 10.20
N ASP A 56 20.02 -1.28 11.10
CA ASP A 56 19.43 -1.55 12.42
C ASP A 56 17.90 -1.43 12.40
N GLY A 57 17.27 -1.39 11.22
CA GLY A 57 15.86 -1.06 11.06
C GLY A 57 15.57 0.43 11.25
N ILE A 58 14.31 0.81 11.03
CA ILE A 58 13.81 2.18 11.24
C ILE A 58 12.32 2.15 11.62
N GLN A 59 11.86 3.10 12.42
CA GLN A 59 10.43 3.19 12.70
C GLN A 59 9.67 3.66 11.44
N GLY A 60 8.49 3.09 11.19
CA GLY A 60 7.66 3.45 10.02
C GLY A 60 7.41 4.96 9.87
N PRO A 61 6.94 5.65 10.91
CA PRO A 61 6.77 7.11 10.90
C PRO A 61 8.07 7.89 10.65
N GLU A 62 9.21 7.40 11.18
CA GLU A 62 10.51 8.04 11.00
C GLU A 62 10.99 7.93 9.55
N LEU A 63 10.79 6.77 8.91
CA LEU A 63 11.07 6.57 7.50
C LEU A 63 10.23 7.53 6.64
N MET A 64 8.92 7.64 6.91
CA MET A 64 8.03 8.51 6.14
C MET A 64 8.37 9.99 6.31
N GLU A 65 8.74 10.40 7.53
CA GLU A 65 9.19 11.75 7.81
C GLU A 65 10.50 12.08 7.06
N ALA A 66 11.45 11.14 7.03
CA ALA A 66 12.68 11.30 6.26
C ALA A 66 12.41 11.45 4.75
N MET A 67 11.49 10.65 4.20
CA MET A 67 11.09 10.75 2.79
C MET A 67 10.39 12.07 2.48
N ARG A 68 9.48 12.53 3.35
CA ARG A 68 8.80 13.84 3.24
C ARG A 68 9.81 14.98 3.26
N ALA A 69 10.70 15.01 4.25
CA ALA A 69 11.72 16.04 4.39
C ALA A 69 12.68 16.07 3.18
N GLN A 70 12.99 14.91 2.59
CA GLN A 70 13.78 14.83 1.37
C GLN A 70 13.04 15.47 0.18
N ALA A 71 11.75 15.22 0.02
CA ALA A 71 10.93 15.82 -1.04
C ALA A 71 10.88 17.35 -0.90
N GLU A 72 10.60 17.85 0.30
CA GLU A 72 10.56 19.30 0.61
C GLU A 72 11.90 19.97 0.36
N ARG A 73 13.01 19.34 0.77
CA ARG A 73 14.36 19.84 0.54
C ARG A 73 14.66 20.12 -0.93
N PHE A 74 14.12 19.32 -1.84
CA PHE A 74 14.31 19.52 -3.29
C PHE A 74 13.26 20.43 -3.93
N GLY A 75 12.30 20.94 -3.16
CA GLY A 75 11.32 21.92 -3.62
C GLY A 75 9.92 21.36 -3.91
N ALA A 76 9.61 20.13 -3.49
CA ALA A 76 8.22 19.67 -3.53
C ALA A 76 7.36 20.44 -2.52
N ARG A 77 6.14 20.81 -2.91
CA ARG A 77 5.17 21.47 -2.03
C ARG A 77 4.18 20.44 -1.49
N ILE A 78 4.22 20.19 -0.18
CA ILE A 78 3.33 19.23 0.47
C ILE A 78 2.08 19.96 0.99
N ILE A 79 0.91 19.47 0.59
CA ILE A 79 -0.40 19.98 1.01
C ILE A 79 -1.08 18.91 1.86
N PHE A 80 -1.34 19.24 3.13
CA PHE A 80 -2.02 18.35 4.08
C PHE A 80 -3.54 18.49 3.95
N ASP A 81 -4.06 18.00 2.83
CA ASP A 81 -5.49 17.97 2.53
C ASP A 81 -5.81 16.74 1.68
N ASP A 82 -7.06 16.30 1.73
CA ASP A 82 -7.55 15.16 0.97
C ASP A 82 -8.00 15.62 -0.42
N ALA A 83 -7.56 14.91 -1.46
CA ALA A 83 -8.22 15.02 -2.77
C ALA A 83 -9.62 14.41 -2.65
N ILE A 84 -10.65 15.18 -2.97
CA ILE A 84 -12.06 14.74 -2.88
C ILE A 84 -12.70 14.54 -4.25
N ARG A 85 -12.11 15.14 -5.30
CA ARG A 85 -12.56 14.99 -6.68
C ARG A 85 -11.42 15.18 -7.65
N LEU A 86 -11.40 14.37 -8.69
CA LEU A 86 -10.47 14.48 -9.81
C LEU A 86 -11.25 14.54 -11.11
N ASP A 87 -10.83 15.42 -12.02
CA ASP A 87 -11.14 15.35 -13.45
C ASP A 87 -9.83 15.12 -14.19
N LEU A 88 -9.68 13.91 -14.73
CA LEU A 88 -8.46 13.44 -15.37
C LEU A 88 -8.52 13.55 -16.91
N THR A 89 -9.60 14.13 -17.44
CA THR A 89 -9.83 14.26 -18.88
C THR A 89 -9.20 15.54 -19.45
N GLY A 90 -8.96 15.56 -20.76
CA GLY A 90 -8.39 16.72 -21.47
C GLY A 90 -6.91 16.99 -21.15
N ASP A 91 -6.36 18.11 -21.64
CA ASP A 91 -4.92 18.41 -21.52
C ASP A 91 -4.51 18.96 -20.14
N VAL A 92 -5.48 19.50 -19.39
CA VAL A 92 -5.27 20.05 -18.04
C VAL A 92 -6.19 19.34 -17.07
N LYS A 93 -5.59 18.64 -16.12
CA LYS A 93 -6.27 17.86 -15.09
C LYS A 93 -6.69 18.78 -13.95
N THR A 94 -7.78 18.45 -13.28
CA THR A 94 -8.27 19.19 -12.12
C THR A 94 -8.32 18.29 -10.90
N VAL A 95 -7.81 18.78 -9.76
CA VAL A 95 -7.88 18.09 -8.47
C VAL A 95 -8.43 19.05 -7.42
N GLU A 96 -9.59 18.74 -6.88
CA GLU A 96 -10.25 19.51 -5.82
C GLU A 96 -9.97 18.88 -4.46
N THR A 97 -9.69 19.71 -3.46
CA THR A 97 -9.37 19.27 -2.10
C THR A 97 -10.48 19.55 -1.09
N GLY A 98 -10.43 18.86 0.05
CA GLY A 98 -11.43 18.96 1.13
C GLY A 98 -11.57 20.36 1.73
N LEU A 99 -10.49 21.12 1.82
CA LEU A 99 -10.48 22.51 2.31
C LEU A 99 -10.85 23.54 1.23
N GLY A 100 -11.22 23.08 0.02
CA GLY A 100 -11.73 23.93 -1.06
C GLY A 100 -10.67 24.52 -1.98
N GLU A 101 -9.42 24.04 -1.92
CA GLU A 101 -8.40 24.39 -2.93
C GLU A 101 -8.64 23.58 -4.21
N THR A 102 -8.29 24.15 -5.36
CA THR A 102 -8.36 23.47 -6.65
C THR A 102 -7.05 23.62 -7.39
N PHE A 103 -6.44 22.49 -7.73
CA PHE A 103 -5.22 22.42 -8.51
C PHE A 103 -5.54 22.08 -9.95
N HIS A 104 -4.92 22.81 -10.87
CA HIS A 104 -4.90 22.49 -12.29
C HIS A 104 -3.50 22.01 -12.66
N ALA A 105 -3.37 20.88 -13.36
CA ALA A 105 -2.07 20.28 -13.64
C ALA A 105 -1.98 19.75 -15.07
N ARG A 106 -0.80 19.87 -15.70
CA ARG A 106 -0.53 19.21 -16.99
C ARG A 106 -0.41 17.70 -16.86
N ALA A 107 0.18 17.22 -15.76
CA ALA A 107 0.28 15.81 -15.44
C ALA A 107 -0.12 15.50 -13.98
N VAL A 108 -0.59 14.27 -13.76
CA VAL A 108 -0.97 13.75 -12.44
C VAL A 108 -0.33 12.38 -12.20
N ILE A 109 0.26 12.19 -11.01
CA ILE A 109 0.68 10.87 -10.53
C ILE A 109 -0.29 10.42 -9.43
N LEU A 110 -0.91 9.27 -9.63
CA LEU A 110 -1.81 8.61 -8.70
C LEU A 110 -1.01 7.63 -7.84
N ALA A 111 -0.85 7.95 -6.56
CA ALA A 111 -0.06 7.20 -5.57
C ALA A 111 -0.87 6.98 -4.28
N THR A 112 -2.18 6.76 -4.41
CA THR A 112 -3.14 6.66 -3.30
C THR A 112 -3.03 5.34 -2.51
N GLY A 113 -2.27 4.37 -3.02
CA GLY A 113 -1.98 3.11 -2.33
C GLY A 113 -3.17 2.16 -2.25
N SER A 114 -3.11 1.24 -1.28
CA SER A 114 -4.19 0.30 -0.95
C SER A 114 -4.36 0.19 0.56
N ALA A 115 -5.52 -0.29 0.99
CA ALA A 115 -5.82 -0.58 2.39
C ALA A 115 -6.00 -2.08 2.60
N TYR A 116 -5.55 -2.57 3.76
CA TYR A 116 -5.82 -3.94 4.18
C TYR A 116 -7.33 -4.12 4.45
N ARG A 117 -7.87 -5.27 4.02
CA ARG A 117 -9.21 -5.67 4.47
C ARG A 117 -9.14 -6.11 5.92
N LYS A 118 -9.95 -5.47 6.76
CA LYS A 118 -10.12 -5.76 8.19
C LYS A 118 -11.20 -6.82 8.42
N LEU A 119 -11.14 -7.50 9.56
CA LEU A 119 -12.18 -8.44 10.00
C LEU A 119 -13.45 -7.70 10.47
N GLY A 120 -13.33 -6.41 10.83
CA GLY A 120 -14.40 -5.61 11.39
C GLY A 120 -14.58 -5.80 12.90
N LEU A 121 -13.52 -6.23 13.60
CA LEU A 121 -13.54 -6.51 15.02
C LEU A 121 -12.96 -5.32 15.82
N PRO A 122 -13.55 -4.94 16.97
CA PRO A 122 -13.13 -3.77 17.73
C PRO A 122 -11.71 -3.90 18.30
N GLU A 123 -11.20 -5.12 18.46
CA GLU A 123 -9.86 -5.36 18.97
C GLU A 123 -8.77 -5.09 17.93
N GLU A 124 -9.09 -4.98 16.64
CA GLU A 124 -8.11 -4.81 15.58
C GLU A 124 -7.27 -3.54 15.77
N ASP A 125 -7.90 -2.43 16.14
CA ASP A 125 -7.20 -1.15 16.31
C ASP A 125 -6.29 -1.17 17.55
N ARG A 126 -6.69 -1.87 18.62
CA ARG A 126 -5.91 -1.96 19.86
C ARG A 126 -4.74 -2.94 19.75
N LEU A 127 -4.91 -4.03 18.99
CA LEU A 127 -3.92 -5.11 18.89
C LEU A 127 -3.03 -5.02 17.65
N SER A 128 -3.29 -4.06 16.74
CA SER A 128 -2.43 -3.76 15.59
C SER A 128 -0.98 -3.54 16.01
N GLY A 129 -0.05 -4.33 15.44
CA GLY A 129 1.38 -4.28 15.81
C GLY A 129 1.72 -4.96 17.14
N HIS A 130 0.72 -5.46 17.86
CA HIS A 130 0.87 -6.18 19.14
C HIS A 130 0.39 -7.63 19.02
N GLY A 131 0.87 -8.33 17.99
CA GLY A 131 0.48 -9.71 17.68
C GLY A 131 -0.55 -9.81 16.54
N LEU A 132 -1.21 -8.71 16.16
CA LEU A 132 -2.06 -8.66 14.96
C LEU A 132 -1.32 -7.94 13.82
N SER A 133 -1.29 -8.57 12.65
CA SER A 133 -0.64 -8.06 11.44
C SER A 133 -1.47 -8.35 10.18
N TRP A 134 -1.22 -7.57 9.13
CA TRP A 134 -1.73 -7.80 7.78
C TRP A 134 -0.61 -8.04 6.75
N CYS A 135 0.64 -8.18 7.21
CA CYS A 135 1.79 -8.38 6.34
C CYS A 135 2.74 -9.44 6.92
N ALA A 136 2.59 -10.70 6.46
CA ALA A 136 3.48 -11.78 6.87
C ALA A 136 4.96 -11.51 6.54
N THR A 137 5.26 -10.89 5.40
CA THR A 137 6.64 -10.58 4.99
C THR A 137 7.29 -9.47 5.79
N CYS A 138 6.48 -8.61 6.41
CA CYS A 138 6.94 -7.54 7.28
C CYS A 138 7.23 -8.10 8.68
N ASP A 139 6.27 -8.81 9.27
CA ASP A 139 6.30 -9.09 10.72
C ASP A 139 6.60 -10.55 11.06
N GLY A 140 6.59 -11.46 10.07
CA GLY A 140 6.70 -12.90 10.30
C GLY A 140 7.98 -13.32 11.06
N PHE A 141 9.05 -12.55 10.95
CA PHE A 141 10.31 -12.80 11.65
C PHE A 141 10.17 -12.73 13.18
N PHE A 142 9.29 -11.85 13.70
CA PHE A 142 9.09 -11.66 15.15
C PHE A 142 8.41 -12.86 15.84
N PHE A 143 7.78 -13.76 15.07
CA PHE A 143 7.02 -14.91 15.59
C PHE A 143 7.82 -16.23 15.53
N ARG A 144 9.14 -16.15 15.70
CA ARG A 144 10.02 -17.31 15.69
C ARG A 144 9.65 -18.31 16.80
N GLN A 145 9.48 -19.58 16.43
CA GLN A 145 9.08 -20.69 17.31
C GLN A 145 7.72 -20.51 18.01
N GLN A 146 6.90 -19.57 17.55
CA GLN A 146 5.57 -19.32 18.09
C GLN A 146 4.47 -20.03 17.26
N GLU A 147 3.32 -20.25 17.89
CA GLU A 147 2.11 -20.72 17.21
C GLU A 147 1.26 -19.53 16.79
N ILE A 148 0.90 -19.48 15.51
CA ILE A 148 0.21 -18.32 14.90
C ILE A 148 -0.98 -18.75 14.06
N ALA A 149 -1.87 -17.81 13.78
CA ALA A 149 -3.00 -17.99 12.87
C ALA A 149 -2.86 -17.13 11.60
N VAL A 150 -3.30 -17.68 10.47
CA VAL A 150 -3.48 -16.93 9.22
C VAL A 150 -4.96 -16.96 8.85
N ILE A 151 -5.58 -15.80 8.65
CA ILE A 151 -7.00 -15.68 8.34
C ILE A 151 -7.18 -15.50 6.84
N GLY A 152 -7.84 -16.46 6.19
CA GLY A 152 -8.13 -16.39 4.76
C GLY A 152 -8.07 -17.75 4.06
N GLY A 153 -8.43 -17.75 2.77
CA GLY A 153 -8.49 -18.97 1.97
C GLY A 153 -8.24 -18.78 0.48
N GLY A 154 -7.69 -17.63 0.08
CA GLY A 154 -7.21 -17.37 -1.29
C GLY A 154 -5.71 -17.64 -1.42
N ASP A 155 -5.14 -17.46 -2.62
CA ASP A 155 -3.72 -17.69 -2.86
C ASP A 155 -2.81 -16.88 -1.92
N SER A 156 -3.15 -15.61 -1.63
CA SER A 156 -2.38 -14.78 -0.70
C SER A 156 -2.28 -15.41 0.70
N ALA A 157 -3.38 -15.93 1.25
CA ALA A 157 -3.36 -16.61 2.55
C ALA A 157 -2.49 -17.87 2.52
N MET A 158 -2.48 -18.61 1.41
CA MET A 158 -1.62 -19.79 1.25
C MET A 158 -0.14 -19.41 1.16
N GLU A 159 0.19 -18.37 0.39
CA GLU A 159 1.56 -17.85 0.26
C GLU A 159 2.10 -17.36 1.60
N GLU A 160 1.30 -16.59 2.33
CA GLU A 160 1.66 -16.07 3.66
C GLU A 160 1.81 -17.20 4.68
N ALA A 161 0.88 -18.16 4.73
CA ALA A 161 0.99 -19.30 5.64
C ALA A 161 2.26 -20.12 5.37
N LEU A 162 2.55 -20.43 4.10
CA LEU A 162 3.77 -21.13 3.71
C LEU A 162 5.03 -20.34 4.06
N PHE A 163 5.04 -19.03 3.83
CA PHE A 163 6.16 -18.16 4.21
C PHE A 163 6.40 -18.18 5.72
N LEU A 164 5.33 -18.08 6.51
CA LEU A 164 5.41 -18.03 7.97
C LEU A 164 5.91 -19.35 8.60
N THR A 165 5.72 -20.50 7.94
CA THR A 165 6.28 -21.79 8.43
C THR A 165 7.80 -21.80 8.58
N ARG A 166 8.51 -20.84 7.94
CA ARG A 166 9.95 -20.64 8.09
C ARG A 166 10.34 -20.13 9.48
N PHE A 167 9.43 -19.45 10.17
CA PHE A 167 9.66 -18.82 11.47
C PHE A 167 8.86 -19.52 12.58
N ALA A 168 7.56 -19.71 12.35
CA ALA A 168 6.64 -20.29 13.32
C ALA A 168 6.91 -21.77 13.62
N SER A 169 6.54 -22.21 14.82
CA SER A 169 6.50 -23.63 15.19
C SER A 169 5.28 -24.31 14.58
N LYS A 170 4.14 -23.60 14.53
CA LYS A 170 2.87 -24.05 13.93
C LYS A 170 2.11 -22.86 13.32
N VAL A 171 1.45 -23.10 12.19
CA VAL A 171 0.56 -22.13 11.53
C VAL A 171 -0.82 -22.74 11.40
N THR A 172 -1.84 -22.08 11.95
CA THR A 172 -3.24 -22.49 11.78
C THR A 172 -3.94 -21.56 10.80
N ILE A 173 -4.33 -22.06 9.63
CA ILE A 173 -5.15 -21.31 8.70
C ILE A 173 -6.60 -21.35 9.18
N VAL A 174 -7.21 -20.19 9.41
CA VAL A 174 -8.63 -20.07 9.75
C VAL A 174 -9.38 -19.68 8.49
N HIS A 175 -10.30 -20.54 8.06
CA HIS A 175 -11.08 -20.31 6.85
C HIS A 175 -12.55 -20.64 7.05
N ARG A 176 -13.41 -19.72 6.61
CA ARG A 176 -14.86 -19.73 6.84
C ARG A 176 -15.66 -20.72 5.98
N ARG A 177 -15.01 -21.52 5.13
CA ARG A 177 -15.66 -22.52 4.26
C ARG A 177 -14.99 -23.87 4.42
N GLU A 178 -15.51 -24.88 3.75
CA GLU A 178 -14.96 -26.23 3.71
C GLU A 178 -13.92 -26.45 2.61
N GLU A 179 -13.76 -25.49 1.70
CA GLU A 179 -12.77 -25.50 0.63
C GLU A 179 -12.11 -24.13 0.42
N PHE A 180 -10.84 -24.13 0.01
CA PHE A 180 -10.13 -22.91 -0.35
C PHE A 180 -10.60 -22.35 -1.69
N ARG A 181 -10.53 -21.02 -1.83
CA ARG A 181 -10.61 -20.34 -3.13
C ARG A 181 -9.26 -20.34 -3.87
N ALA A 182 -8.17 -20.63 -3.15
CA ALA A 182 -6.83 -20.71 -3.69
C ALA A 182 -6.74 -21.67 -4.89
N SER A 183 -5.76 -21.43 -5.75
CA SER A 183 -5.38 -22.35 -6.80
C SER A 183 -5.07 -23.74 -6.21
N LYS A 184 -5.42 -24.78 -6.95
CA LYS A 184 -5.24 -26.17 -6.49
C LYS A 184 -3.78 -26.45 -6.07
N VAL A 185 -2.82 -25.93 -6.83
CA VAL A 185 -1.38 -26.09 -6.53
C VAL A 185 -1.02 -25.48 -5.17
N MET A 186 -1.58 -24.31 -4.83
CA MET A 186 -1.30 -23.65 -3.56
C MET A 186 -2.00 -24.35 -2.40
N ALA A 187 -3.25 -24.77 -2.58
CA ALA A 187 -3.97 -25.60 -1.60
C ALA A 187 -3.20 -26.91 -1.31
N ASP A 188 -2.77 -27.63 -2.35
CA ASP A 188 -2.03 -28.89 -2.20
C ASP A 188 -0.70 -28.69 -1.45
N ARG A 189 0.03 -27.59 -1.72
CA ARG A 189 1.28 -27.25 -1.00
C ARG A 189 1.05 -26.98 0.47
N VAL A 190 -0.01 -26.26 0.81
CA VAL A 190 -0.39 -25.98 2.19
C VAL A 190 -0.78 -27.26 2.92
N MET A 191 -1.62 -28.09 2.31
CA MET A 191 -2.08 -29.35 2.89
C MET A 191 -0.95 -30.38 3.07
N ALA A 192 0.13 -30.28 2.29
CA ALA A 192 1.31 -31.14 2.40
C ALA A 192 2.33 -30.68 3.46
N ASN A 193 2.15 -29.49 4.07
CA ASN A 193 3.10 -28.94 5.03
C ASN A 193 2.74 -29.37 6.46
N GLU A 194 3.62 -30.12 7.12
CA GLU A 194 3.40 -30.67 8.48
C GLU A 194 3.25 -29.60 9.58
N LYS A 195 3.71 -28.36 9.34
CA LYS A 195 3.53 -27.25 10.29
C LYS A 195 2.19 -26.53 10.14
N ILE A 196 1.41 -26.85 9.11
CA ILE A 196 0.15 -26.16 8.82
C ILE A 196 -1.04 -27.04 9.20
N GLU A 197 -1.94 -26.48 9.99
CA GLU A 197 -3.27 -27.02 10.22
C GLU A 197 -4.33 -26.05 9.67
N VAL A 198 -5.51 -26.57 9.35
CA VAL A 198 -6.63 -25.77 8.86
C VAL A 198 -7.83 -25.88 9.78
N ALA A 199 -8.26 -24.76 10.32
CA ALA A 199 -9.53 -24.56 10.98
C ALA A 199 -10.61 -24.23 9.92
N TRP A 200 -11.18 -25.27 9.33
CA TRP A 200 -12.27 -25.16 8.36
C TRP A 200 -13.57 -24.66 8.99
N ASN A 201 -14.48 -24.14 8.15
CA ASN A 201 -15.79 -23.65 8.55
C ASN A 201 -15.72 -22.75 9.79
N SER A 202 -14.70 -21.91 9.87
CA SER A 202 -14.42 -21.11 11.07
C SER A 202 -14.25 -19.65 10.70
N GLU A 203 -14.96 -18.78 11.40
CA GLU A 203 -14.75 -17.33 11.38
C GLU A 203 -14.22 -16.86 12.73
N VAL A 204 -13.47 -15.76 12.72
CA VAL A 204 -12.97 -15.13 13.95
C VAL A 204 -14.07 -14.23 14.49
N SER A 205 -14.56 -14.53 15.69
CA SER A 205 -15.58 -13.71 16.36
C SER A 205 -15.01 -12.77 17.42
N GLU A 206 -13.76 -13.00 17.86
CA GLU A 206 -13.05 -12.18 18.86
C GLU A 206 -11.54 -12.43 18.73
N ILE A 207 -10.74 -11.36 18.86
CA ILE A 207 -9.28 -11.45 19.02
C ILE A 207 -8.97 -11.29 20.52
N ILE A 208 -8.52 -12.37 21.15
CA ILE A 208 -8.34 -12.44 22.60
C ILE A 208 -6.99 -11.82 22.97
N GLY A 209 -6.99 -10.95 23.98
CA GLY A 209 -5.79 -10.37 24.59
C GLY A 209 -5.95 -8.89 24.94
N GLN A 210 -5.24 -8.41 25.98
CA GLN A 210 -5.38 -7.03 26.50
C GLN A 210 -4.33 -6.06 25.96
N THR A 211 -3.05 -6.44 25.98
CA THR A 211 -1.96 -5.62 25.45
C THR A 211 -1.31 -6.22 24.22
N GLN A 212 -1.50 -7.53 24.02
CA GLN A 212 -1.03 -8.29 22.88
C GLN A 212 -1.99 -9.45 22.61
N VAL A 213 -1.90 -10.05 21.43
CA VAL A 213 -2.68 -11.24 21.07
C VAL A 213 -2.30 -12.44 21.95
N GLU A 214 -3.31 -13.11 22.48
CA GLU A 214 -3.22 -14.34 23.30
C GLU A 214 -4.02 -15.51 22.70
N GLY A 215 -4.91 -15.22 21.75
CA GLY A 215 -5.64 -16.24 21.00
C GLY A 215 -6.79 -15.69 20.16
N LEU A 216 -7.59 -16.59 19.61
CA LEU A 216 -8.80 -16.28 18.85
C LEU A 216 -10.01 -17.02 19.42
N ARG A 217 -11.16 -16.36 19.44
CA ARG A 217 -12.47 -17.03 19.50
C ARG A 217 -12.87 -17.36 18.07
N LEU A 218 -13.03 -18.64 17.78
CA LEU A 218 -13.52 -19.12 16.51
C LEU A 218 -14.97 -19.53 16.65
N ARG A 219 -15.82 -19.08 15.74
CA ARG A 219 -17.20 -19.53 15.58
C ARG A 219 -17.28 -20.45 14.36
N ASP A 220 -17.84 -21.62 14.57
CA ASP A 220 -18.11 -22.56 13.49
C ASP A 220 -19.28 -22.04 12.63
N THR A 221 -19.06 -21.89 11.33
CA THR A 221 -20.00 -21.26 10.39
C THR A 221 -21.17 -22.19 10.00
N VAL A 222 -21.16 -23.45 10.45
CA VAL A 222 -22.21 -24.44 10.17
C VAL A 222 -23.08 -24.68 11.41
N SER A 223 -22.45 -24.90 12.55
CA SER A 223 -23.10 -25.26 13.81
C SER A 223 -23.31 -24.06 14.75
N GLY A 224 -22.57 -22.97 14.57
CA GLY A 224 -22.53 -21.83 15.48
C GLY A 224 -21.75 -22.09 16.77
N ALA A 225 -21.14 -23.28 16.94
CA ALA A 225 -20.35 -23.61 18.12
C ALA A 225 -19.09 -22.75 18.19
N GLU A 226 -18.72 -22.32 19.40
CA GLU A 226 -17.52 -21.51 19.62
C GLU A 226 -16.40 -22.33 20.27
N ARG A 227 -15.15 -22.03 19.88
CA ARG A 227 -13.95 -22.60 20.49
C ARG A 227 -12.81 -21.59 20.56
N THR A 228 -11.91 -21.76 21.51
CA THR A 228 -10.69 -20.97 21.60
C THR A 228 -9.58 -21.62 20.78
N LEU A 229 -8.86 -20.82 19.99
CA LEU A 229 -7.59 -21.19 19.37
C LEU A 229 -6.46 -20.37 20.04
N PRO A 230 -5.62 -20.97 20.91
CA PRO A 230 -4.49 -20.26 21.49
C PRO A 230 -3.43 -20.01 20.42
N VAL A 231 -3.09 -18.74 20.19
CA VAL A 231 -2.05 -18.28 19.27
C VAL A 231 -1.47 -16.98 19.80
N SER A 232 -0.18 -16.73 19.57
CA SER A 232 0.47 -15.47 19.96
C SER A 232 0.55 -14.46 18.82
N GLY A 233 0.22 -14.87 17.59
CA GLY A 233 0.21 -14.02 16.41
C GLY A 233 -0.96 -14.33 15.47
N VAL A 234 -1.52 -13.30 14.85
CA VAL A 234 -2.64 -13.38 13.91
C VAL A 234 -2.31 -12.55 12.68
N PHE A 235 -2.32 -13.18 11.52
CA PHE A 235 -2.06 -12.57 10.22
C PHE A 235 -3.34 -12.58 9.37
N VAL A 236 -3.86 -11.40 9.06
CA VAL A 236 -5.11 -11.25 8.32
C VAL A 236 -4.82 -11.12 6.81
N ALA A 237 -5.05 -12.19 6.07
CA ALA A 237 -4.72 -12.34 4.64
C ALA A 237 -5.98 -12.47 3.75
N ILE A 238 -6.97 -11.60 3.99
CA ILE A 238 -8.28 -11.62 3.28
C ILE A 238 -8.36 -10.67 2.07
N GLY A 239 -7.22 -10.09 1.68
CA GLY A 239 -7.08 -9.21 0.51
C GLY A 239 -6.86 -7.76 0.89
N HIS A 240 -6.73 -6.91 -0.12
CA HIS A 240 -6.57 -5.47 0.01
C HIS A 240 -7.55 -4.78 -0.93
N ASP A 241 -7.88 -3.53 -0.61
CA ASP A 241 -8.70 -2.67 -1.43
C ASP A 241 -7.84 -1.49 -1.92
N PRO A 242 -7.52 -1.40 -3.23
CA PRO A 242 -6.81 -0.26 -3.77
C PRO A 242 -7.66 1.00 -3.61
N ARG A 243 -7.04 2.14 -3.27
CA ARG A 243 -7.73 3.42 -3.07
C ARG A 243 -8.02 4.12 -4.40
N SER A 244 -8.87 3.49 -5.20
CA SER A 244 -9.21 3.88 -6.56
C SER A 244 -10.61 4.53 -6.69
N GLU A 245 -11.27 4.84 -5.57
CA GLU A 245 -12.68 5.24 -5.53
C GLU A 245 -12.94 6.47 -6.40
N LEU A 246 -12.05 7.47 -6.33
CA LEU A 246 -12.12 8.71 -7.11
C LEU A 246 -11.80 8.55 -8.61
N LEU A 247 -11.29 7.37 -9.00
CA LEU A 247 -10.78 7.10 -10.35
C LEU A 247 -11.78 6.30 -11.21
N THR A 248 -12.82 5.76 -10.56
CA THR A 248 -13.84 4.94 -11.19
C THR A 248 -14.48 5.66 -12.38
N GLY A 249 -14.46 5.02 -13.55
CA GLY A 249 -15.02 5.56 -14.78
C GLY A 249 -14.11 6.53 -15.54
N GLN A 250 -12.94 6.89 -15.00
CA GLN A 250 -11.95 7.75 -15.65
C GLN A 250 -10.72 6.96 -16.10
N VAL A 251 -10.20 6.08 -15.24
CA VAL A 251 -9.09 5.18 -15.55
C VAL A 251 -9.53 3.73 -15.58
N VAL A 252 -8.85 2.89 -16.35
CA VAL A 252 -9.13 1.46 -16.43
C VAL A 252 -8.69 0.78 -15.15
N LEU A 253 -9.65 0.13 -14.49
CA LEU A 253 -9.42 -0.72 -13.31
C LEU A 253 -9.56 -2.20 -13.70
N ASN A 254 -8.79 -3.07 -13.07
CA ASN A 254 -9.04 -4.51 -13.16
C ASN A 254 -10.24 -4.94 -12.29
N SER A 255 -10.60 -6.22 -12.33
CA SER A 255 -11.74 -6.76 -11.57
C SER A 255 -11.62 -6.61 -10.05
N ASP A 256 -10.42 -6.42 -9.53
CA ASP A 256 -10.12 -6.26 -8.11
C ASP A 256 -9.95 -4.77 -7.72
N GLY A 257 -10.20 -3.84 -8.67
CA GLY A 257 -10.15 -2.39 -8.45
C GLY A 257 -8.78 -1.75 -8.67
N TYR A 258 -7.72 -2.50 -8.99
CA TYR A 258 -6.39 -1.93 -9.18
C TYR A 258 -6.31 -1.18 -10.51
N VAL A 259 -5.61 -0.06 -10.53
CA VAL A 259 -5.38 0.72 -11.76
C VAL A 259 -4.49 -0.05 -12.71
N GLN A 260 -4.89 -0.14 -13.98
CA GLN A 260 -4.06 -0.75 -15.02
C GLN A 260 -3.10 0.27 -15.62
N VAL A 261 -1.84 -0.11 -15.73
CA VAL A 261 -0.78 0.67 -16.37
C VAL A 261 -0.12 -0.14 -17.49
N THR A 262 0.51 0.57 -18.42
CA THR A 262 1.24 -0.01 -19.56
C THR A 262 2.63 -0.51 -19.16
N HIS A 263 2.67 -1.45 -18.21
CA HIS A 263 3.92 -1.99 -17.65
C HIS A 263 4.92 -2.41 -18.76
N PRO A 264 6.20 -2.00 -18.70
CA PRO A 264 6.91 -1.43 -17.54
C PRO A 264 6.72 0.08 -17.33
N SER A 265 5.99 0.80 -18.18
CA SER A 265 5.61 2.19 -17.89
C SER A 265 4.50 2.25 -16.82
N THR A 266 4.41 3.40 -16.18
CA THR A 266 3.39 3.75 -15.19
C THR A 266 2.20 4.50 -15.81
N ALA A 267 2.20 4.72 -17.14
CA ALA A 267 1.13 5.42 -17.83
C ALA A 267 -0.18 4.62 -17.79
N THR A 268 -1.27 5.32 -17.47
CA THR A 268 -2.64 4.81 -17.50
C THR A 268 -3.24 4.94 -18.91
N ASN A 269 -4.55 4.71 -19.07
CA ASN A 269 -5.27 4.98 -20.32
C ASN A 269 -5.55 6.48 -20.56
N GLN A 270 -5.22 7.37 -19.61
CA GLN A 270 -5.40 8.81 -19.76
C GLN A 270 -4.03 9.46 -19.97
N ASP A 271 -3.89 10.25 -21.04
CA ASP A 271 -2.66 10.97 -21.34
C ASP A 271 -2.29 11.93 -20.20
N GLY A 272 -1.01 11.95 -19.82
CA GLY A 272 -0.52 12.75 -18.69
C GLY A 272 -0.92 12.23 -17.31
N VAL A 273 -1.53 11.04 -17.21
CA VAL A 273 -1.88 10.42 -15.93
C VAL A 273 -1.12 9.11 -15.74
N PHE A 274 -0.38 9.05 -14.64
CA PHE A 274 0.48 7.94 -14.25
C PHE A 274 0.00 7.37 -12.92
N ALA A 275 0.28 6.09 -12.65
CA ALA A 275 -0.07 5.45 -11.38
C ALA A 275 1.08 4.59 -10.85
N ALA A 276 1.26 4.60 -9.52
CA ALA A 276 2.40 3.96 -8.86
C ALA A 276 2.06 3.37 -7.49
N GLY A 277 2.95 2.52 -6.99
CA GLY A 277 2.81 1.82 -5.71
C GLY A 277 1.68 0.83 -5.68
N ASP A 278 1.17 0.58 -4.48
CA ASP A 278 0.14 -0.44 -4.23
C ASP A 278 -1.19 -0.16 -4.93
N LEU A 279 -1.39 1.04 -5.52
CA LEU A 279 -2.57 1.33 -6.34
C LEU A 279 -2.60 0.48 -7.63
N VAL A 280 -1.42 0.11 -8.15
CA VAL A 280 -1.26 -0.71 -9.37
C VAL A 280 -0.69 -2.10 -9.07
N ASP A 281 -0.07 -2.27 -7.90
CA ASP A 281 0.62 -3.51 -7.51
C ASP A 281 -0.22 -4.35 -6.55
N SER A 282 -0.88 -5.38 -7.08
CA SER A 282 -1.57 -6.41 -6.29
C SER A 282 -0.67 -7.56 -5.84
N ARG A 283 0.61 -7.55 -6.25
CA ARG A 283 1.52 -8.69 -6.11
C ARG A 283 2.55 -8.48 -5.02
N TYR A 284 3.38 -7.44 -5.10
CA TYR A 284 4.52 -7.28 -4.20
C TYR A 284 4.15 -6.48 -2.95
N ARG A 285 3.50 -5.32 -3.09
CA ARG A 285 2.98 -4.49 -1.98
C ARG A 285 4.02 -4.26 -0.88
N GLN A 286 5.20 -3.79 -1.28
CA GLN A 286 6.29 -3.44 -0.36
C GLN A 286 6.65 -1.97 -0.50
N ALA A 287 7.08 -1.35 0.60
CA ALA A 287 7.51 0.04 0.59
C ALA A 287 8.61 0.32 -0.46
N ILE A 288 9.53 -0.62 -0.64
CA ILE A 288 10.62 -0.47 -1.61
C ILE A 288 10.17 -0.63 -3.07
N THR A 289 9.20 -1.52 -3.36
CA THR A 289 8.62 -1.62 -4.72
C THR A 289 7.76 -0.39 -5.03
N ALA A 290 7.04 0.11 -4.03
CA ALA A 290 6.29 1.36 -4.13
C ALA A 290 7.21 2.56 -4.40
N ALA A 291 8.32 2.70 -3.67
CA ALA A 291 9.31 3.74 -3.93
C ALA A 291 9.88 3.64 -5.37
N GLY A 292 10.25 2.43 -5.82
CA GLY A 292 10.77 2.20 -7.17
C GLY A 292 9.78 2.58 -8.29
N THR A 293 8.50 2.22 -8.13
CA THR A 293 7.45 2.63 -9.09
C THR A 293 7.13 4.12 -9.01
N GLY A 294 7.26 4.75 -7.84
CA GLY A 294 7.19 6.21 -7.69
C GLY A 294 8.28 6.95 -8.48
N CYS A 295 9.51 6.45 -8.44
CA CYS A 295 10.60 6.94 -9.29
C CYS A 295 10.24 6.80 -10.79
N SER A 296 9.76 5.62 -11.18
CA SER A 296 9.35 5.34 -12.57
C SER A 296 8.27 6.33 -13.03
N ALA A 297 7.26 6.60 -12.19
CA ALA A 297 6.19 7.54 -12.51
C ALA A 297 6.65 8.99 -12.66
N ALA A 298 7.61 9.44 -11.84
CA ALA A 298 8.18 10.78 -12.01
C ALA A 298 8.95 10.92 -13.32
N ILE A 299 9.70 9.89 -13.73
CA ILE A 299 10.45 9.88 -14.98
C ILE A 299 9.50 9.84 -16.19
N ASP A 300 8.47 9.00 -16.15
CA ASP A 300 7.44 8.94 -17.19
C ASP A 300 6.70 10.29 -17.33
N ALA A 301 6.31 10.91 -16.21
CA ALA A 301 5.70 12.23 -16.21
C ALA A 301 6.63 13.32 -16.76
N GLN A 302 7.92 13.30 -16.39
CA GLN A 302 8.91 14.22 -16.94
C GLN A 302 9.04 14.09 -18.45
N HIS A 303 9.13 12.87 -18.98
CA HIS A 303 9.20 12.65 -20.43
C HIS A 303 7.95 13.14 -21.15
N PHE A 304 6.77 12.86 -20.60
CA PHE A 304 5.50 13.35 -21.14
C PHE A 304 5.45 14.88 -21.19
N LEU A 305 5.78 15.56 -20.09
CA LEU A 305 5.79 17.02 -20.01
C LEU A 305 6.83 17.64 -20.95
N SER A 306 8.00 17.02 -21.09
CA SER A 306 9.04 17.48 -22.02
C SER A 306 8.62 17.36 -23.49
N ALA A 307 7.85 16.32 -23.83
CA ALA A 307 7.36 16.11 -25.19
C ALA A 307 6.16 17.01 -25.56
N THR A 308 5.43 17.52 -24.56
CA THR A 308 4.25 18.38 -24.74
C THR A 308 4.52 19.87 -24.52
N THR A 309 5.72 20.22 -24.03
CA THR A 309 6.17 21.61 -23.91
C THR A 309 6.91 22.00 -25.19
N ASP A 310 6.31 22.89 -25.98
CA ASP A 310 6.95 23.47 -27.16
C ASP A 310 8.29 24.10 -26.78
N ILE A 311 9.34 23.85 -27.58
CA ILE A 311 10.71 24.34 -27.37
C ILE A 311 10.76 25.86 -27.59
N SER A 312 10.25 26.66 -26.66
CA SER A 312 10.34 28.12 -26.70
C SER A 312 10.97 28.74 -25.44
N HIS A 313 11.32 27.95 -24.43
CA HIS A 313 11.92 28.44 -23.20
C HIS A 313 13.06 27.53 -22.73
N THR A 314 14.23 27.65 -23.36
CA THR A 314 15.46 27.04 -22.81
C THR A 314 16.66 27.94 -23.07
N GLU A 315 16.64 29.13 -22.47
CA GLU A 315 17.83 29.97 -22.27
C GLU A 315 17.78 30.62 -20.88
N THR A 316 17.72 29.81 -19.82
CA THR A 316 18.21 30.20 -18.49
C THR A 316 18.09 28.99 -17.59
N LEU A 317 19.16 28.68 -16.85
CA LEU A 317 19.31 27.65 -15.79
C LEU A 317 20.38 26.60 -16.10
N LEU A 318 21.59 27.08 -16.38
CA LEU A 318 22.82 26.38 -16.05
C LEU A 318 23.81 27.36 -15.42
N GLU A 319 23.49 27.85 -14.23
CA GLU A 319 24.48 28.35 -13.29
C GLU A 319 24.17 27.74 -11.92
N VAL A 320 24.91 26.68 -11.58
CA VAL A 320 24.98 26.15 -10.22
C VAL A 320 26.23 26.78 -9.58
N PRO A 321 26.13 27.51 -8.45
CA PRO A 321 27.33 28.00 -7.76
C PRO A 321 28.11 26.83 -7.14
N ALA A 322 29.44 26.95 -7.19
CA ALA A 322 30.41 25.98 -6.66
C ALA A 322 30.38 25.84 -5.13
#